data_AF-A0A378MS14-F1
#
_entry.id   AF-A0A378MS14-F1
#
_cell.length_a   1.000
_cell.length_b   1.000
_cell.length_c   1.000
_cell.angle_alpha   90.00
_cell.angle_beta   90.00
_cell.angle_gamma   90.00
#
_symmetry.space_group_name_H-M   'P 1'
#
loop_
_entity.id
_entity.type
_entity.pdbx_description
1 polymer ?
#
loop_
_entity_poly.entity_id
_entity_poly.type
_entity_poly.pdbx_seq_one_letter_code
_entity_poly.pdbx_strand_id
1 'polypeptide(L)' 'MTSREELLKKQRELDILFTAWFEEKKKHEVLTYRRENGDLIQHYPDGTEKVIEYAQ' A
#
# COMPACT_ATOMS: atom_id res chain seq x y z
N MET A 1 -19.65 18.17 14.27
CA MET A 1 -19.49 17.40 13.02
C MET A 1 -18.14 17.76 12.45
N THR A 2 -17.32 16.77 12.08
CA THR A 2 -16.01 17.00 11.43
C THR A 2 -16.25 17.54 10.03
N SER A 3 -15.54 18.59 9.62
CA SER A 3 -15.68 19.13 8.26
C SER A 3 -15.09 18.19 7.22
N ARG A 4 -15.52 18.31 5.95
CA ARG A 4 -14.91 17.57 4.84
C ARG A 4 -13.41 17.85 4.73
N GLU A 5 -12.98 19.08 5.00
CA GLU A 5 -11.57 19.48 4.95
C GLU A 5 -10.74 18.81 6.04
N GLU A 6 -11.27 18.72 7.26
CA GLU A 6 -10.63 18.01 8.37
C GLU A 6 -10.50 16.51 8.07
N LEU A 7 -11.53 15.91 7.45
CA LEU A 7 -11.47 14.51 7.02
C LEU A 7 -10.40 14.28 5.95
N LEU A 8 -10.31 15.16 4.95
CA LEU A 8 -9.29 15.07 3.90
C LEU A 8 -7.88 15.26 4.47
N LYS A 9 -7.70 16.15 5.45
CA LYS A 9 -6.42 16.31 6.13
C LYS A 9 -6.01 15.03 6.86
N LYS A 10 -6.93 14.43 7.62
CA LYS A 10 -6.67 13.16 8.32
C LYS A 10 -6.37 12.02 7.36
N GLN A 11 -7.10 11.93 6.24
CA GLN A 11 -6.83 10.93 5.21
C GLN A 11 -5.40 11.07 4.68
N ARG A 12 -4.96 12.30 4.37
CA ARG A 12 -3.60 12.55 3.89
C ARG A 12 -2.53 12.17 4.93
N GLU A 13 -2.76 12.46 6.20
CA GLU A 13 -1.86 12.07 7.29
C GLU A 13 -1.75 10.54 7.41
N LEU A 14 -2.87 9.83 7.30
CA LEU A 14 -2.91 8.38 7.31
C LEU A 14 -2.19 7.77 6.10
N ASP A 15 -2.40 8.32 4.90
CA ASP A 15 -1.74 7.84 3.68
C ASP A 15 -0.21 7.96 3.80
N ILE A 16 0.29 9.09 4.31
CA ILE A 16 1.74 9.29 4.54
C ILE A 16 2.30 8.25 5.50
N LEU A 17 1.63 8.03 6.64
CA LEU A 17 2.07 7.06 7.64
C LEU A 17 2.02 5.63 7.09
N PHE A 18 0.96 5.30 6.34
CA PHE A 18 0.82 4.00 5.70
C PHE A 18 1.94 3.76 4.69
N THR A 19 2.22 4.72 3.80
CA THR A 19 3.30 4.60 2.81
C THR A 19 4.65 4.38 3.48
N ALA A 20 4.98 5.16 4.52
CA ALA A 20 6.25 5.01 5.24
C ALA A 20 6.37 3.63 5.91
N TRP A 21 5.31 3.17 6.57
CA TRP A 21 5.27 1.85 7.18
C TRP A 21 5.38 0.73 6.14
N PHE A 22 4.67 0.86 5.02
CA PHE A 22 4.63 -0.13 3.96
C PHE A 22 5.99 -0.30 3.27
N GLU A 23 6.65 0.81 2.92
CA GLU A 23 7.98 0.77 2.31
C GLU A 23 9.05 0.21 3.26
N GLU A 24 8.93 0.44 4.56
CA GLU A 24 9.82 -0.21 5.52
C GLU A 24 9.52 -1.71 5.64
N LYS A 25 8.25 -2.09 5.72
CA LYS A 25 7.82 -3.50 5.80
C LYS A 25 8.28 -4.34 4.61
N LYS A 26 8.22 -3.78 3.41
CA LYS A 26 8.70 -4.44 2.18
C LYS A 26 10.13 -4.96 2.28
N LYS A 27 10.99 -4.32 3.09
CA LYS A 27 12.39 -4.71 3.26
C LYS A 27 12.60 -5.94 4.15
N HIS A 28 11.59 -6.32 4.94
CA HIS A 28 11.75 -7.33 6.00
C HIS A 28 10.76 -8.50 5.85
N GLU A 29 9.63 -8.28 5.19
CA GLU A 29 8.51 -9.24 5.14
C GLU A 29 8.03 -9.45 3.70
N VAL A 30 7.52 -10.65 3.42
CA VAL A 30 6.79 -10.92 2.16
C VAL A 30 5.41 -10.29 2.27
N LEU A 31 5.09 -9.36 1.37
CA LEU A 31 3.82 -8.63 1.38
C LEU A 31 2.97 -8.97 0.17
N THR A 32 1.67 -9.15 0.40
CA THR A 32 0.68 -9.31 -0.67
C THR A 32 -0.22 -8.08 -0.73
N TYR A 33 -0.30 -7.43 -1.88
CA TYR A 33 -1.09 -6.21 -2.06
C TYR A 33 -1.56 -6.04 -3.51
N ARG A 34 -2.60 -5.22 -3.68
CA ARG A 34 -3.13 -4.85 -4.99
C ARG A 34 -2.42 -3.61 -5.53
N ARG A 35 -1.95 -3.67 -6.76
CA ARG A 35 -1.39 -2.52 -7.48
C ARG A 35 -2.50 -1.60 -8.00
N GLU A 36 -2.11 -0.39 -8.42
CA GLU A 36 -3.03 0.58 -9.03
C GLU A 36 -3.72 0.04 -10.30
N ASN A 37 -3.02 -0.82 -11.05
CA ASN A 37 -3.58 -1.46 -12.25
C ASN A 37 -4.56 -2.61 -11.93
N GLY A 38 -4.79 -2.92 -10.65
CA GLY A 38 -5.73 -3.94 -10.19
C GLY A 38 -5.11 -5.32 -9.94
N ASP A 39 -3.87 -5.56 -10.34
CA ASP A 39 -3.19 -6.85 -10.13
C ASP A 39 -2.92 -7.09 -8.64
N LEU A 40 -3.14 -8.33 -8.18
CA LEU A 40 -2.69 -8.79 -6.87
C LEU A 40 -1.26 -9.32 -7.00
N ILE A 41 -0.32 -8.73 -6.26
CA ILE A 41 1.08 -9.15 -6.28
C ILE A 41 1.57 -9.58 -4.91
N GLN A 42 2.60 -10.41 -4.93
CA GLN A 42 3.45 -10.74 -3.78
C GLN A 42 4.82 -10.11 -3.99
N HIS A 43 5.25 -9.27 -3.05
CA HIS A 43 6.57 -8.66 -2.99
C HIS A 43 7.43 -9.37 -1.96
N TYR A 44 8.69 -9.63 -2.30
CA TYR A 44 9.66 -10.27 -1.44
C TYR A 44 10.74 -9.25 -1.01
N PRO A 45 11.35 -9.42 0.18
CA PRO A 45 12.41 -8.53 0.68
C PRO A 45 13.63 -8.35 -0.22
N ASP A 46 13.89 -9.29 -1.13
CA ASP A 46 14.98 -9.21 -2.11
C ASP A 46 14.63 -8.34 -3.34
N GLY A 47 13.43 -7.75 -3.35
CA GLY A 47 12.92 -6.91 -4.43
C GLY A 47 12.24 -7.69 -5.56
N THR A 48 12.15 -9.03 -5.46
CA THR A 48 11.40 -9.82 -6.43
C THR A 48 9.89 -9.65 -6.23
N GLU A 49 9.14 -9.65 -7.34
CA GLU A 49 7.68 -9.54 -7.32
C GLU A 49 7.05 -10.63 -8.18
N LYS A 50 5.95 -11.19 -7.70
CA LYS A 50 5.16 -12.21 -8.38
C LYS A 50 3.71 -11.78 -8.47
N VAL A 51 3.14 -11.78 -9.67
CA VAL A 51 1.69 -11.61 -9.84
C VAL A 51 0.98 -12.88 -9.39
N ILE A 52 0.04 -12.75 -8.45
CA ILE A 52 -0.82 -13.83 -7.96
C ILE A 52 -2.12 -13.86 -8.76
N GLU A 53 -2.69 -12.69 -9.06
CA GLU A 53 -3.93 -12.55 -9.82
C GLU A 53 -3.85 -11.30 -10.71
N TYR A 54 -4.23 -11.44 -11.98
CA TYR A 54 -4.35 -10.30 -12.90
C TYR A 54 -5.72 -9.65 -12.74
N ALA A 55 -5.77 -8.32 -12.90
CA ALA A 55 -7.03 -7.60 -12.97
C ALA A 55 -7.94 -8.17 -14.08
N GLN A 56 -9.26 -8.23 -13.82
CA GLN A 56 -10.28 -8.59 -14.82
C GLN A 56 -10.71 -7.39 -15.65
#